data_AF-A0AAV8X1W0-F1
#
_entry.id   AF-A0AAV8X1W0-F1
#
_cell.length_a   1.000
_cell.length_b   1.000
_cell.length_c   1.000
_cell.angle_alpha   90.00
_cell.angle_beta   90.00
_cell.angle_gamma   90.00
#
_symmetry.space_group_name_H-M   'P 1'
#
loop_
_entity.id
_entity.type
_entity.pdbx_description
1 polymer ?
#
loop_
_entity_poly.entity_id
_entity_poly.type
_entity_poly.pdbx_seq_one_letter_code
_entity_poly.pdbx_strand_id
1 'polypeptide(L)'
;MLENYSQSLLNLVRKHANPLAQVIRRSKELNVNKINFISNASLEFQLDQQYSSGTLIAGCTAPEHKSAKFQNYKLSISRNDSCCILKDQSVIEMMNFALSSELNQYVVIGQRYQKKNDFFQSPCSSSLLNIYVVKNV
;
A
#
# COMPACT_ATOMS: atom_id res chain seq x y z
N MET A 1 18.55 16.29 -29.86
CA MET A 1 17.46 16.63 -28.89
C MET A 1 16.06 16.54 -29.50
N LEU A 2 15.85 16.83 -30.80
CA LEU A 2 14.54 16.69 -31.47
C LEU A 2 14.13 15.22 -31.74
N GLU A 3 15.10 14.38 -32.12
CA GLU A 3 14.87 12.97 -32.49
C GLU A 3 14.27 12.14 -31.36
N ASN A 4 14.73 12.33 -30.12
CA ASN A 4 14.19 11.63 -28.95
C ASN A 4 12.70 11.97 -28.69
N TYR A 5 12.30 13.22 -28.96
CA TYR A 5 10.92 13.65 -28.77
C TYR A 5 9.99 13.00 -29.81
N SER A 6 10.43 12.95 -31.07
CA SER A 6 9.70 12.26 -32.14
C SER A 6 9.55 10.76 -31.87
N GLN A 7 10.61 10.10 -31.42
CA GLN A 7 10.56 8.66 -31.10
C GLN A 7 9.56 8.37 -29.96
N SER A 8 9.51 9.25 -28.97
CA SER A 8 8.58 9.13 -27.83
C SER A 8 7.11 9.23 -28.27
N LEU A 9 6.78 10.14 -29.20
CA LEU A 9 5.44 10.28 -29.76
C LEU A 9 5.05 9.08 -30.63
N LEU A 10 6.00 8.57 -31.44
CA LEU A 10 5.77 7.40 -32.28
C LEU A 10 5.44 6.15 -31.45
N ASN A 11 6.11 5.96 -30.31
CA ASN A 11 5.85 4.85 -29.40
C ASN A 11 4.43 4.88 -28.80
N LEU A 12 3.74 6.04 -28.79
CA LEU A 12 2.35 6.16 -28.35
C LEU A 12 1.34 5.72 -29.42
N VAL A 13 1.76 5.51 -30.66
CA VAL A 13 0.89 5.08 -31.77
C VAL A 13 1.08 3.58 -31.98
N ARG A 14 0.05 2.78 -31.67
CA ARG A 14 0.12 1.30 -31.81
C ARG A 14 -0.39 0.77 -33.15
N LYS A 15 -1.36 1.47 -33.75
CA LYS A 15 -1.95 1.17 -35.07
C LYS A 15 -2.05 2.46 -35.87
N HIS A 16 -2.05 2.37 -37.20
CA HIS A 16 -2.10 3.55 -38.08
C HIS A 16 -3.40 4.35 -37.99
N ALA A 17 -4.49 3.78 -37.46
CA ALA A 17 -5.77 4.46 -37.35
C ALA A 17 -5.76 5.54 -36.26
N ASN A 18 -6.20 6.76 -36.58
CA ASN A 18 -6.39 7.86 -35.62
C ASN A 18 -5.14 8.17 -34.75
N PRO A 19 -3.96 8.40 -35.36
CA PRO A 19 -2.69 8.54 -34.63
C PRO A 19 -2.72 9.71 -33.64
N LEU A 20 -3.27 10.86 -34.04
CA LEU A 20 -3.37 12.04 -33.17
C LEU A 20 -4.23 11.77 -31.93
N ALA A 21 -5.39 11.13 -32.10
CA ALA A 21 -6.27 10.79 -30.98
C ALA A 21 -5.60 9.81 -30.01
N GLN A 22 -4.82 8.85 -30.52
CA GLN A 22 -4.03 7.93 -29.68
C GLN A 22 -2.99 8.69 -28.85
N VAL A 23 -2.22 9.59 -29.48
CA VAL A 23 -1.20 10.40 -28.80
C VAL A 23 -1.82 11.26 -27.70
N ILE A 24 -2.90 11.98 -28.00
CA ILE A 24 -3.56 12.87 -27.02
C ILE A 24 -4.09 12.05 -25.84
N ARG A 25 -4.82 10.96 -26.10
CA ARG A 25 -5.41 10.12 -25.05
C ARG A 25 -4.33 9.48 -24.17
N ARG A 26 -3.30 8.89 -24.76
CA ARG A 26 -2.20 8.26 -24.01
C ARG A 26 -1.34 9.26 -23.26
N SER A 27 -1.06 10.42 -23.84
CA SER A 27 -0.36 11.49 -23.14
C SER A 27 -1.17 11.97 -21.93
N LYS A 28 -2.50 12.09 -22.07
CA LYS A 28 -3.39 12.38 -20.94
C LYS A 28 -3.35 11.28 -19.89
N GLU A 29 -3.45 10.00 -20.30
CA GLU A 29 -3.36 8.85 -19.37
C GLU A 29 -2.03 8.84 -18.62
N LEU A 30 -0.90 9.04 -19.30
CA LEU A 30 0.42 9.10 -18.68
C LEU A 30 0.51 10.25 -17.68
N ASN A 31 -0.04 11.42 -18.01
CA ASN A 31 -0.01 12.56 -17.10
C ASN A 31 -0.95 12.39 -15.90
N VAL A 32 -2.13 11.80 -16.08
CA VAL A 32 -3.09 11.53 -15.00
C VAL A 32 -2.60 10.42 -14.08
N ASN A 33 -2.03 9.35 -14.65
CA ASN A 33 -1.53 8.20 -13.91
C ASN A 33 -0.04 8.33 -13.55
N LYS A 34 0.52 9.55 -13.58
CA LYS A 34 1.87 9.80 -13.07
C LYS A 34 1.88 9.42 -11.60
N ILE A 35 2.55 8.31 -11.29
CA ILE A 35 2.83 7.93 -9.92
C ILE A 35 3.84 8.93 -9.40
N ASN A 36 3.38 9.89 -8.61
CA ASN A 36 4.27 10.71 -7.81
C ASN A 36 4.84 9.78 -6.76
N PHE A 37 6.07 9.30 -6.98
CA PHE A 37 6.82 8.66 -5.92
C PHE A 37 7.03 9.73 -4.84
N ILE A 38 6.26 9.64 -3.76
CA ILE A 38 6.41 10.51 -2.61
C ILE A 38 7.76 10.13 -1.99
N SER A 39 8.80 10.85 -2.40
CA SER A 39 10.11 10.75 -1.79
C SER A 39 10.02 11.36 -0.40
N ASN A 40 10.11 10.52 0.63
CA ASN A 40 10.34 10.93 2.02
C ASN A 40 9.33 11.94 2.59
N ALA A 41 8.02 11.70 2.41
CA ALA A 41 7.06 12.37 3.30
C ALA A 41 7.42 12.02 4.75
N SER A 42 7.37 13.02 5.63
CA SER A 42 7.54 12.78 7.06
C SER A 42 6.62 11.64 7.47
N LEU A 43 7.16 10.65 8.21
CA LEU A 43 6.41 9.52 8.75
C LEU A 43 5.50 9.96 9.91
N GLU A 44 5.07 11.22 9.91
CA GLU A 44 4.16 11.75 10.90
C GLU A 44 2.79 11.10 10.70
N PHE A 45 2.28 10.57 11.80
CA PHE A 45 0.95 10.01 11.88
C PHE A 45 0.28 10.52 13.14
N GLN A 46 -1.05 10.45 13.13
CA GLN A 46 -1.87 10.70 14.29
C GLN A 46 -2.69 9.45 14.58
N LEU A 47 -2.69 9.01 15.83
CA LEU A 47 -3.59 7.96 16.26
C LEU A 47 -5.00 8.52 16.39
N ASP A 48 -5.97 7.74 15.94
CA ASP A 48 -7.37 8.12 15.89
C ASP A 48 -8.24 6.96 16.39
N GLN A 49 -9.41 7.30 16.93
CA GLN A 49 -10.41 6.38 17.45
C GLN A 49 -9.88 5.53 18.61
N GLN A 50 -9.83 6.12 19.80
CA GLN A 50 -9.49 5.39 21.02
C GLN A 50 -10.37 4.14 21.15
N TYR A 51 -9.72 3.07 21.58
CA TYR A 51 -10.25 1.72 21.63
C TYR A 51 -9.97 1.13 23.01
N SER A 52 -10.91 0.36 23.54
CA SER A 52 -10.80 -0.25 24.88
C SER A 52 -11.22 -1.72 24.91
N SER A 53 -11.55 -2.30 23.75
CA SER A 53 -11.91 -3.71 23.63
C SER A 53 -10.91 -4.51 22.81
N GLY A 54 -9.70 -3.98 22.62
CA GLY A 54 -8.61 -4.70 21.99
C GLY A 54 -7.89 -5.59 22.99
N THR A 55 -6.98 -6.43 22.48
CA THR A 55 -6.10 -7.25 23.32
C THR A 55 -4.74 -6.55 23.38
N LEU A 56 -4.41 -6.01 24.54
CA LEU A 56 -3.04 -5.58 24.84
C LEU A 56 -2.18 -6.83 25.08
N ILE A 57 -1.06 -6.92 24.37
CA ILE A 57 -0.03 -7.92 24.63
C ILE A 57 0.93 -7.40 25.71
N ALA A 58 1.70 -8.31 26.31
CA ALA A 58 2.73 -7.95 27.28
C ALA A 58 3.68 -6.88 26.70
N GLY A 59 4.02 -5.87 27.50
CA GLY A 59 4.87 -4.75 27.08
C GLY A 59 4.15 -3.66 26.28
N CYS A 60 2.83 -3.73 26.12
CA CYS A 60 2.02 -2.67 25.52
C CYS A 60 1.02 -2.07 26.52
N THR A 61 0.80 -0.76 26.44
CA THR A 61 -0.06 0.00 27.36
C THR A 61 -1.17 0.73 26.64
N ALA A 62 -2.28 0.93 27.35
CA ALA A 62 -3.36 1.82 26.94
C ALA A 62 -2.88 3.29 26.85
N PRO A 63 -3.54 4.16 26.06
CA PRO A 63 -4.73 3.87 25.25
C PRO A 63 -4.42 3.05 23.98
N GLU A 64 -5.37 2.19 23.60
CA GLU A 64 -5.35 1.54 22.29
C GLU A 64 -6.12 2.39 21.27
N HIS A 65 -5.83 2.21 19.99
CA HIS A 65 -6.47 2.93 18.90
C HIS A 65 -6.87 1.99 17.78
N LYS A 66 -7.93 2.32 17.04
CA LYS A 66 -8.38 1.56 15.87
C LYS A 66 -7.64 1.93 14.59
N SER A 67 -6.96 3.07 14.58
CA SER A 67 -6.33 3.56 13.36
C SER A 67 -5.19 4.54 13.57
N ALA A 68 -4.32 4.61 12.56
CA ALA A 68 -3.27 5.61 12.42
C ALA A 68 -3.48 6.34 11.08
N LYS A 69 -3.62 7.66 11.14
CA LYS A 69 -3.80 8.52 9.98
C LYS A 69 -2.47 9.17 9.59
N PHE A 70 -2.05 8.95 8.36
CA PHE A 70 -0.91 9.61 7.74
C PHE A 70 -1.42 10.73 6.82
N GLN A 71 -0.50 11.50 6.25
CA GLN A 71 -0.85 12.60 5.35
C GLN A 71 -1.73 12.15 4.16
N ASN A 72 -1.39 11.01 3.55
CA ASN A 72 -1.99 10.57 2.28
C ASN A 72 -2.75 9.24 2.37
N TYR A 73 -2.70 8.56 3.51
CA TYR A 73 -3.34 7.26 3.71
C TYR A 73 -3.69 7.04 5.18
N LYS A 74 -4.53 6.03 5.45
CA LYS A 74 -4.93 5.61 6.79
C LYS A 74 -4.69 4.11 6.92
N LEU A 75 -4.15 3.69 8.07
CA LEU A 75 -4.15 2.31 8.48
C LEU A 75 -5.28 2.13 9.51
N SER A 76 -6.11 1.11 9.36
CA SER A 76 -7.20 0.85 10.29
C SER A 76 -7.44 -0.63 10.49
N ILE A 77 -8.02 -0.99 11.62
CA ILE A 77 -8.43 -2.38 11.91
C ILE A 77 -9.76 -2.75 11.21
N SER A 78 -10.24 -1.93 10.27
CA SER A 78 -11.43 -2.25 9.48
C SER A 78 -11.13 -3.45 8.57
N ARG A 79 -12.13 -4.30 8.31
CA ARG A 79 -11.96 -5.54 7.54
C ARG A 79 -11.26 -5.35 6.19
N ASN A 80 -11.44 -4.21 5.54
CA ASN A 80 -10.89 -3.95 4.21
C ASN A 80 -9.49 -3.32 4.26
N ASP A 81 -9.11 -2.73 5.40
CA ASP A 81 -7.83 -2.02 5.58
C ASP A 81 -6.89 -2.70 6.58
N SER A 82 -7.35 -3.76 7.26
CA SER A 82 -6.63 -4.42 8.35
C SER A 82 -5.42 -5.20 7.89
N CYS A 83 -5.28 -5.49 6.60
CA CYS A 83 -4.19 -6.31 6.08
C CYS A 83 -3.04 -5.44 5.56
N CYS A 84 -1.82 -5.67 6.04
CA CYS A 84 -0.64 -4.96 5.58
C CYS A 84 0.59 -5.87 5.41
N ILE A 85 1.48 -5.48 4.50
CA ILE A 85 2.74 -6.16 4.22
C ILE A 85 3.87 -5.38 4.91
N LEU A 86 4.63 -6.05 5.78
CA LEU A 86 5.77 -5.49 6.49
C LEU A 86 7.05 -5.52 5.64
N LYS A 87 8.08 -4.81 6.08
CA LYS A 87 9.39 -4.75 5.39
C LYS A 87 10.05 -6.13 5.25
N ASP A 88 9.77 -7.06 6.15
CA ASP A 88 10.24 -8.45 6.11
C ASP A 88 9.40 -9.35 5.17
N GLN A 89 8.51 -8.77 4.36
CA GLN A 89 7.59 -9.46 3.45
C GLN A 89 6.53 -10.32 4.13
N SER A 90 6.39 -10.21 5.46
CA SER A 90 5.30 -10.82 6.18
C SER A 90 4.00 -10.06 6.00
N VAL A 91 2.90 -10.79 6.06
CA VAL A 91 1.57 -10.21 5.99
C VAL A 91 0.93 -10.35 7.35
N ILE A 92 0.43 -9.25 7.90
CA ILE A 92 -0.27 -9.25 9.17
C ILE A 92 -1.69 -8.72 9.00
N GLU A 93 -2.59 -9.19 9.84
CA GLU A 93 -3.87 -8.56 10.12
C GLU A 93 -3.74 -7.72 11.38
N MET A 94 -3.94 -6.41 11.24
CA MET A 94 -3.86 -5.43 12.31
C MET A 94 -5.07 -5.56 13.24
N MET A 95 -4.81 -5.65 14.55
CA MET A 95 -5.83 -5.86 15.58
C MET A 95 -6.01 -4.61 16.47
N ASN A 96 -4.92 -3.87 16.70
CA ASN A 96 -4.91 -2.59 17.42
C ASN A 96 -3.59 -1.83 17.19
N PHE A 97 -3.60 -0.56 17.61
CA PHE A 97 -2.40 0.29 17.72
C PHE A 97 -2.25 0.70 19.20
N ALA A 98 -1.05 0.57 19.77
CA ALA A 98 -0.81 0.82 21.19
C ALA A 98 0.63 1.32 21.43
N LEU A 99 0.89 1.90 22.61
CA LEU A 99 2.24 2.28 23.02
C LEU A 99 2.98 1.05 23.55
N SER A 100 4.16 0.74 23.02
CA SER A 100 5.06 -0.24 23.62
C SER A 100 5.87 0.42 24.73
N SER A 101 5.78 -0.09 25.95
CA SER A 101 6.57 0.39 27.09
C SER A 101 8.06 0.03 26.95
N GLU A 102 8.37 -1.08 26.27
CA GLU A 102 9.75 -1.54 26.05
C GLU A 102 10.48 -0.68 25.01
N LEU A 103 9.80 -0.37 23.91
CA LEU A 103 10.38 0.41 22.80
C LEU A 103 10.13 1.92 22.93
N ASN A 104 9.27 2.32 23.88
CA ASN A 104 8.79 3.69 24.08
C ASN A 104 8.29 4.34 22.78
N GLN A 105 7.56 3.57 21.96
CA GLN A 105 7.00 4.03 20.69
C GLN A 105 5.68 3.32 20.39
N TYR A 106 4.86 3.95 19.56
CA TYR A 106 3.62 3.31 19.10
C TYR A 106 3.94 2.17 18.14
N VAL A 107 3.26 1.05 18.37
CA VAL A 107 3.36 -0.18 17.59
C VAL A 107 1.98 -0.61 17.12
N VAL A 108 1.97 -1.37 16.03
CA VAL A 108 0.79 -2.14 15.62
C VAL A 108 0.90 -3.52 16.24
N ILE A 109 -0.16 -4.00 16.89
CA ILE A 109 -0.28 -5.40 17.29
C ILE A 109 -1.27 -6.06 16.33
N GLY A 110 -0.86 -7.23 15.83
CA GLY A 110 -1.55 -7.92 14.77
C GLY A 110 -1.15 -9.38 14.69
N GLN A 111 -1.93 -10.14 13.93
CA GLN A 111 -1.70 -11.56 13.71
C GLN A 111 -1.01 -11.78 12.38
N ARG A 112 0.14 -12.47 12.40
CA ARG A 112 0.85 -12.84 11.17
C ARG A 112 0.15 -14.01 10.48
N TYR A 113 -0.12 -13.85 9.18
CA TYR A 113 -0.59 -14.93 8.32
C TYR A 113 0.54 -15.94 8.07
N GLN A 114 0.21 -17.23 8.12
CA GLN A 114 1.20 -18.30 7.98
C GLN A 114 1.40 -18.73 6.53
N LYS A 115 0.35 -18.69 5.70
CA LYS A 115 0.42 -19.04 4.28
C LYS A 115 0.30 -17.78 3.42
N LYS A 116 1.17 -17.67 2.43
CA LYS A 116 1.19 -16.59 1.43
C LYS A 116 1.48 -17.19 0.06
N ASN A 117 0.52 -17.06 -0.86
CA ASN A 117 0.63 -17.59 -2.22
C ASN A 117 0.24 -16.52 -3.26
N ASP A 118 0.57 -16.78 -4.52
CA ASP A 118 0.03 -16.00 -5.63
C ASP A 118 -1.48 -16.14 -5.72
N PHE A 119 -2.16 -15.01 -5.93
CA PHE A 119 -3.59 -14.95 -6.22
C PHE A 119 -3.88 -15.39 -7.66
N PHE A 120 -2.98 -15.09 -8.61
CA PHE A 120 -3.03 -15.59 -9.99
C PHE A 120 -1.61 -15.75 -10.57
N GLN A 121 -1.48 -16.56 -11.62
CA GLN A 121 -0.20 -16.82 -12.32
C GLN A 121 -0.16 -16.33 -13.78
N SER A 122 -1.31 -16.04 -14.37
CA SER A 122 -1.41 -15.56 -15.76
C SER A 122 -2.07 -14.18 -15.79
N PRO A 123 -1.58 -13.23 -16.59
CA PRO A 123 -0.46 -13.32 -17.55
C PRO A 123 0.93 -13.33 -16.89
N CYS A 124 1.01 -13.05 -15.59
CA CYS A 124 2.21 -13.14 -14.79
C CYS A 124 1.83 -13.48 -13.33
N SER A 125 2.81 -13.90 -12.54
CA SER A 125 2.61 -14.14 -11.10
C SER A 125 2.17 -12.85 -10.40
N SER A 126 1.10 -12.94 -9.61
CA SER A 126 0.54 -11.79 -8.89
C SER A 126 1.51 -11.20 -7.85
N SER A 127 2.46 -11.99 -7.35
CA SER A 127 3.54 -11.51 -6.47
C SER A 127 4.39 -10.41 -7.12
N LEU A 128 4.54 -10.40 -8.45
CA LEU A 128 5.23 -9.33 -9.18
C LEU A 128 4.53 -7.96 -9.02
N LEU A 129 3.24 -7.99 -8.68
CA LEU A 129 2.41 -6.81 -8.42
C LEU A 129 2.17 -6.61 -6.91
N ASN A 130 2.86 -7.35 -6.04
CA ASN A 130 2.63 -7.40 -4.59
C ASN A 130 1.19 -7.80 -4.21
N ILE A 131 0.55 -8.65 -5.01
CA ILE A 131 -0.79 -9.18 -4.75
C ILE A 131 -0.65 -10.64 -4.29
N TYR A 132 -1.21 -10.95 -3.13
CA TYR A 132 -1.13 -12.26 -2.51
C TYR A 132 -2.48 -12.72 -1.97
N VAL A 133 -2.69 -14.03 -1.93
CA VAL A 133 -3.73 -14.67 -1.12
C VAL A 133 -3.10 -15.22 0.15
N VAL A 134 -3.68 -14.89 1.30
CA VAL A 134 -3.17 -15.27 2.62
C VAL A 134 -4.18 -16.08 3.42
N LYS A 135 -3.69 -16.97 4.30
CA LYS A 135 -4.52 -17.80 5.17
C LYS A 135 -3.88 -17.98 6.54
N ASN A 136 -4.71 -17.93 7.58
CA ASN A 136 -4.40 -18.50 8.90
C ASN A 136 -4.68 -20.01 8.78
N VAL A 137 -3.79 -20.85 9.31
CA VAL A 137 -3.92 -22.31 9.22
C VAL A 137 -5.06 -22.79 10.11
#